data_AF-A0A176NGP3-F1
#
_entry.id   AF-A0A176NGP3-F1
#
_cell.length_a   1.000
_cell.length_b   1.000
_cell.length_c   1.000
_cell.angle_alpha   90.00
_cell.angle_beta   90.00
_cell.angle_gamma   90.00
#
_symmetry.space_group_name_H-M   'P 1'
#
loop_
_entity.id
_entity.type
_entity.pdbx_description
1 polymer ?
#
loop_
_entity_poly.entity_id
_entity_poly.type
_entity_poly.pdbx_seq_one_letter_code
_entity_poly.pdbx_strand_id
1 'polypeptide(L)'
;MRRRSAQYWLWVNSRLPGRNHEETLEDGTQIEVQARINPQGMTQVFVGVHRPSAQMRVEEFYDRTLREPLAQALEWGLDRARDIITGTACFKAPHKIQTTLGPLIQDECALALRRMDMSEEERRSLKARDAWTEYLSAKEAMLALMRSARVDANAWETQTRRLREAIDRRASLARVCFGD
;
A
#
# COMPACT_ATOMS: atom_id res chain seq x y z
N MET A 1 -4.69 -20.02 -1.55
CA MET A 1 -5.51 -18.97 -0.89
C MET A 1 -5.12 -17.62 -1.48
N ARG A 2 -6.06 -16.87 -2.08
CA ARG A 2 -5.76 -15.56 -2.71
C ARG A 2 -5.34 -14.56 -1.62
N ARG A 3 -4.27 -13.78 -1.85
CA ARG A 3 -3.90 -12.67 -0.95
C ARG A 3 -5.01 -11.60 -1.06
N ARG A 4 -5.56 -11.14 0.07
CA ARG A 4 -6.66 -10.14 0.15
C ARG A 4 -6.19 -8.90 0.94
N SER A 5 -6.84 -7.76 0.75
CA SER A 5 -6.48 -6.48 1.38
C SER A 5 -7.17 -6.41 2.71
N ALA A 6 -6.68 -5.60 3.64
CA ALA A 6 -7.40 -5.38 4.88
C ALA A 6 -8.81 -4.82 4.61
N GLN A 7 -8.94 -3.97 3.59
CA GLN A 7 -10.23 -3.40 3.17
C GLN A 7 -11.23 -4.47 2.70
N TYR A 8 -10.78 -5.52 2.00
CA TYR A 8 -11.66 -6.63 1.63
C TYR A 8 -12.25 -7.32 2.86
N TRP A 9 -11.45 -7.55 3.90
CA TRP A 9 -11.92 -8.22 5.12
C TRP A 9 -12.87 -7.36 5.95
N LEU A 10 -12.69 -6.03 5.93
CA LEU A 10 -13.65 -5.10 6.53
C LEU A 10 -14.93 -5.00 5.72
N TRP A 11 -14.81 -5.09 4.40
CA TRP A 11 -15.95 -5.06 3.52
C TRP A 11 -16.76 -6.35 3.68
N VAL A 12 -16.18 -7.53 3.42
CA VAL A 12 -16.91 -8.81 3.31
C VAL A 12 -17.84 -9.09 4.49
N ASN A 13 -19.10 -9.41 4.20
CA ASN A 13 -20.10 -9.75 5.20
C ASN A 13 -21.13 -10.71 4.60
N SER A 14 -21.02 -12.00 4.94
CA SER A 14 -21.88 -13.07 4.42
C SER A 14 -23.32 -13.01 4.92
N ARG A 15 -23.63 -12.17 5.91
CA ARG A 15 -24.99 -12.00 6.44
C ARG A 15 -25.83 -11.02 5.62
N LEU A 16 -25.20 -10.25 4.73
CA LEU A 16 -25.88 -9.30 3.87
C LEU A 16 -26.33 -9.99 2.57
N PRO A 17 -27.54 -9.70 2.06
CA PRO A 17 -27.97 -10.17 0.75
C PRO A 17 -27.01 -9.66 -0.33
N GLY A 18 -26.49 -10.57 -1.14
CA GLY A 18 -25.54 -10.22 -2.20
C GLY A 18 -25.49 -11.27 -3.30
N ARG A 19 -24.84 -10.89 -4.39
CA ARG A 19 -24.52 -11.74 -5.53
C ARG A 19 -23.06 -11.56 -5.90
N ASN A 20 -22.44 -12.61 -6.39
CA ASN A 20 -21.07 -12.63 -6.86
C ASN A 20 -21.00 -13.07 -8.31
N HIS A 21 -19.94 -12.62 -8.99
CA HIS A 21 -19.55 -13.05 -10.31
C HIS A 21 -18.04 -13.24 -10.31
N GLU A 22 -17.57 -14.41 -10.74
CA GLU A 22 -16.15 -14.69 -10.91
C GLU A 22 -15.94 -15.19 -12.34
N GLU A 23 -14.96 -14.62 -13.03
CA GLU A 23 -14.53 -15.06 -14.36
C GLU A 23 -13.00 -15.15 -14.40
N THR A 24 -12.49 -16.09 -15.19
CA THR A 24 -11.05 -16.24 -15.45
C THR A 24 -10.84 -16.12 -16.94
N LEU A 25 -10.01 -15.16 -17.33
CA LEU A 25 -9.65 -14.90 -18.72
C LEU A 25 -8.57 -15.89 -19.20
N GLU A 26 -8.40 -15.98 -20.52
CA GLU A 26 -7.44 -16.88 -21.17
C GLU A 26 -5.97 -16.61 -20.76
N ASP A 27 -5.65 -15.35 -20.44
CA ASP A 27 -4.33 -14.93 -19.96
C ASP A 27 -4.08 -15.28 -18.48
N GLY A 28 -5.05 -15.95 -17.82
CA GLY A 28 -5.02 -16.29 -16.42
C GLY A 28 -5.43 -15.16 -15.48
N THR A 29 -5.84 -13.99 -16.00
CA THR A 29 -6.38 -12.89 -15.20
C THR A 29 -7.73 -13.30 -14.60
N GLN A 30 -7.86 -13.18 -13.28
CA GLN A 30 -9.10 -13.49 -12.56
C GLN A 30 -9.83 -12.19 -12.21
N ILE A 31 -11.11 -12.15 -12.53
CA ILE A 31 -12.01 -11.06 -12.20
C ILE A 31 -13.01 -11.57 -11.18
N GLU A 32 -13.26 -10.76 -10.17
CA GLU A 32 -14.22 -11.04 -9.11
C GLU A 32 -15.02 -9.77 -8.82
N VAL A 33 -16.33 -9.86 -9.00
CA VAL A 33 -17.24 -8.77 -8.72
C VAL A 33 -18.26 -9.25 -7.72
N GLN A 34 -18.43 -8.52 -6.62
CA GLN A 34 -19.46 -8.82 -5.63
C GLN A 34 -20.33 -7.60 -5.43
N ALA A 35 -21.65 -7.77 -5.49
CA ALA A 35 -22.63 -6.73 -5.17
C ALA A 35 -23.44 -7.16 -3.95
N ARG A 36 -23.74 -6.22 -3.05
CA ARG A 36 -24.56 -6.47 -1.86
C ARG A 36 -25.41 -5.28 -1.48
N ILE A 37 -26.38 -5.49 -0.62
CA ILE A 37 -27.19 -4.44 -0.03
C ILE A 37 -26.85 -4.32 1.46
N ASN A 38 -26.48 -3.12 1.91
CA ASN A 38 -26.25 -2.88 3.34
C ASN A 38 -27.59 -2.75 4.11
N PRO A 39 -27.58 -2.75 5.46
CA PRO A 39 -28.81 -2.63 6.25
C PRO A 39 -29.62 -1.35 5.98
N GLN A 40 -28.98 -0.30 5.47
CA GLN A 40 -29.60 0.97 5.09
C GLN A 40 -30.20 0.94 3.67
N GLY A 41 -30.09 -0.17 2.94
CA GLY A 41 -30.60 -0.32 1.58
C GLY A 41 -29.70 0.23 0.47
N MET A 42 -28.46 0.63 0.80
CA MET A 42 -27.46 1.06 -0.19
C MET A 42 -26.85 -0.16 -0.88
N THR A 43 -26.81 -0.12 -2.20
CA THR A 43 -26.10 -1.13 -3.00
C THR A 43 -24.61 -0.81 -3.03
N GLN A 44 -23.81 -1.77 -2.58
CA GLN A 44 -22.36 -1.69 -2.53
C GLN A 44 -21.75 -2.71 -3.49
N VAL A 45 -20.65 -2.34 -4.14
CA VAL A 45 -19.95 -3.19 -5.11
C VAL A 45 -18.47 -3.28 -4.74
N PHE A 46 -17.95 -4.49 -4.78
CA PHE A 46 -16.53 -4.82 -4.77
C PHE A 46 -16.11 -5.28 -6.17
N VAL A 47 -14.98 -4.77 -6.65
CA VAL A 47 -14.37 -5.15 -7.93
C VAL A 47 -12.91 -5.55 -7.66
N GLY A 48 -12.58 -6.81 -7.93
CA GLY A 48 -11.25 -7.39 -7.80
C GLY A 48 -10.72 -7.87 -9.15
N VAL A 49 -9.53 -7.43 -9.53
CA VAL A 49 -8.79 -7.93 -10.71
C VAL A 49 -7.44 -8.45 -10.24
N HIS A 50 -7.18 -9.72 -10.52
CA HIS A 50 -5.98 -10.45 -10.10
C HIS A 50 -5.25 -11.01 -11.32
N ARG A 51 -4.12 -10.41 -11.70
CA ARG A 51 -3.27 -10.98 -12.75
C ARG A 51 -2.40 -12.11 -12.17
N PRO A 52 -2.04 -13.12 -12.99
CA PRO A 52 -1.20 -14.23 -12.54
C PRO A 52 0.24 -13.80 -12.22
N SER A 53 0.71 -12.66 -12.76
CA SER A 53 1.96 -12.05 -12.29
C SER A 53 1.75 -11.43 -10.91
N ALA A 54 2.62 -11.78 -9.95
CA ALA A 54 2.48 -11.43 -8.53
C ALA A 54 2.46 -9.92 -8.20
N GLN A 55 2.49 -9.05 -9.21
CA GLN A 55 2.69 -7.60 -9.07
C GLN A 55 1.41 -6.78 -9.24
N MET A 56 0.41 -7.24 -10.01
CA MET A 56 -0.78 -6.41 -10.28
C MET A 56 -2.06 -7.04 -9.76
N ARG A 57 -2.51 -6.49 -8.63
CA ARG A 57 -3.80 -6.75 -8.01
C ARG A 57 -4.49 -5.42 -7.77
N VAL A 58 -5.71 -5.29 -8.29
CA VAL A 58 -6.53 -4.10 -8.11
C VAL A 58 -7.79 -4.51 -7.37
N GLU A 59 -8.08 -3.84 -6.27
CA GLU A 59 -9.33 -4.01 -5.51
C GLU A 59 -9.95 -2.63 -5.31
N GLU A 60 -11.19 -2.47 -5.76
CA GLU A 60 -11.96 -1.24 -5.61
C GLU A 60 -13.29 -1.53 -4.91
N PHE A 61 -13.77 -0.55 -4.14
CA PHE A 61 -14.98 -0.64 -3.32
C PHE A 61 -15.83 0.60 -3.56
N TYR A 62 -17.12 0.40 -3.80
CA TYR A 62 -18.04 1.47 -4.21
C TYR A 62 -19.36 1.38 -3.46
N ASP A 63 -19.81 2.53 -2.97
CA ASP A 63 -21.22 2.76 -2.66
C ASP A 63 -21.87 3.34 -3.92
N ARG A 64 -22.84 2.63 -4.50
CA ARG A 64 -23.48 3.06 -5.75
C ARG A 64 -24.70 3.91 -5.49
N THR A 65 -25.83 3.28 -5.23
CA THR A 65 -27.11 3.97 -5.07
C THR A 65 -28.05 3.20 -4.15
N LEU A 66 -28.95 3.93 -3.49
CA LEU A 66 -30.03 3.35 -2.71
C LEU A 66 -30.96 2.52 -3.62
N ARG A 67 -31.23 1.26 -3.24
CA ARG A 67 -32.15 0.34 -3.95
C ARG A 67 -31.79 0.04 -5.41
N GLU A 68 -30.54 0.23 -5.83
CA GLU A 68 -30.12 -0.24 -7.14
C GLU A 68 -30.17 -1.78 -7.21
N PRO A 69 -30.74 -2.38 -8.27
CA PRO A 69 -30.76 -3.83 -8.43
C PRO A 69 -29.36 -4.44 -8.44
N LEU A 70 -29.18 -5.53 -7.70
CA LEU A 70 -27.89 -6.24 -7.61
C LEU A 70 -27.34 -6.68 -8.98
N ALA A 71 -28.22 -7.03 -9.93
CA ALA A 71 -27.82 -7.40 -11.28
C ALA A 71 -27.16 -6.24 -12.04
N GLN A 72 -27.75 -5.04 -11.95
CA GLN A 72 -27.22 -3.83 -12.58
C GLN A 72 -25.90 -3.40 -11.93
N ALA A 73 -25.82 -3.51 -10.60
CA ALA A 73 -24.59 -3.22 -9.87
C ALA A 73 -23.46 -4.20 -10.20
N LEU A 74 -23.77 -5.49 -10.41
CA LEU A 74 -22.82 -6.49 -10.89
C LEU A 74 -22.35 -6.20 -12.31
N GLU A 75 -23.27 -5.90 -13.22
CA GLU A 75 -22.96 -5.61 -14.63
C GLU A 75 -22.02 -4.40 -14.73
N TRP A 76 -22.32 -3.34 -13.97
CA TRP A 76 -21.43 -2.20 -13.84
C TRP A 76 -20.04 -2.58 -13.27
N GLY A 77 -20.01 -3.44 -12.26
CA GLY A 77 -18.74 -3.89 -11.67
C GLY A 77 -17.89 -4.71 -12.64
N LEU A 78 -18.52 -5.45 -13.56
CA LEU A 78 -17.82 -6.16 -14.65
C LEU A 78 -17.28 -5.21 -15.70
N ASP A 79 -18.07 -4.20 -16.10
CA ASP A 79 -17.59 -3.16 -17.00
C ASP A 79 -16.40 -2.41 -16.38
N ARG A 80 -16.46 -2.14 -15.07
CA ARG A 80 -15.35 -1.55 -14.33
C ARG A 80 -14.11 -2.45 -14.31
N ALA A 81 -14.28 -3.76 -14.13
CA ALA A 81 -13.18 -4.71 -14.19
C ALA A 81 -12.53 -4.74 -15.58
N ARG A 82 -13.33 -4.69 -16.65
CA ARG A 82 -12.85 -4.60 -18.03
C ARG A 82 -12.06 -3.32 -18.26
N ASP A 83 -12.52 -2.17 -17.76
CA ASP A 83 -11.79 -0.90 -17.84
C ASP A 83 -10.42 -0.96 -17.17
N ILE A 84 -10.31 -1.66 -16.03
CA ILE A 84 -9.04 -1.90 -15.31
C ILE A 84 -8.11 -2.77 -16.14
N ILE A 85 -8.65 -3.75 -16.85
CA ILE A 85 -7.88 -4.70 -17.66
C ILE A 85 -7.35 -4.03 -18.92
N THR A 86 -8.21 -3.32 -19.66
CA THR A 86 -7.85 -2.57 -20.87
C THR A 86 -6.92 -1.39 -20.56
N GLY A 87 -6.78 -0.99 -19.29
CA GLY A 87 -5.97 0.15 -18.88
C GLY A 87 -6.65 1.50 -19.17
N THR A 88 -7.92 1.47 -19.60
CA THR A 88 -8.76 2.66 -19.80
C THR A 88 -9.11 3.32 -18.47
N ALA A 89 -9.03 2.58 -17.36
CA ALA A 89 -8.92 3.18 -16.04
C ALA A 89 -7.63 4.00 -16.01
N CYS A 90 -7.77 5.33 -16.16
CA CYS A 90 -6.67 6.28 -15.99
C CYS A 90 -5.80 5.80 -14.83
N PHE A 91 -4.52 5.56 -15.10
CA PHE A 91 -3.56 5.17 -14.08
C PHE A 91 -3.70 6.10 -12.88
N LYS A 92 -4.37 5.62 -11.81
CA LYS A 92 -4.35 6.27 -10.52
C LYS A 92 -3.12 5.74 -9.83
N ALA A 93 -1.98 6.32 -10.18
CA ALA A 93 -0.72 6.10 -9.50
C ALA A 93 -1.00 6.05 -7.97
N PRO A 94 -0.62 4.97 -7.25
CA PRO A 94 -0.67 4.98 -5.79
C PRO A 94 0.17 6.13 -5.19
N HIS A 95 1.04 6.68 -6.03
CA HIS A 95 1.95 7.78 -5.81
C HIS A 95 1.90 8.70 -7.05
N LYS A 96 0.82 9.46 -7.22
CA LYS A 96 0.96 10.73 -7.95
C LYS A 96 1.93 11.57 -7.12
N ILE A 97 2.97 12.12 -7.75
CA ILE A 97 3.60 13.32 -7.22
C ILE A 97 2.46 14.35 -7.16
N GLN A 98 1.90 14.56 -5.96
CA GLN A 98 0.85 15.53 -5.71
C GLN A 98 1.48 16.92 -5.87
N THR A 99 1.41 17.48 -7.08
CA THR A 99 1.63 18.91 -7.32
C THR A 99 0.43 19.75 -6.89
N THR A 100 -0.70 19.11 -6.59
CA THR A 100 -1.84 19.68 -5.88
C THR A 100 -2.13 18.81 -4.67
N LEU A 101 -2.19 19.39 -3.47
CA LEU A 101 -2.66 18.74 -2.25
C LEU A 101 -4.01 18.07 -2.57
N GLY A 102 -4.02 16.75 -2.74
CA GLY A 102 -5.27 16.01 -2.82
C GLY A 102 -5.99 16.09 -1.47
N PRO A 103 -7.26 15.65 -1.39
CA PRO A 103 -8.02 15.69 -0.15
C PRO A 103 -7.18 15.03 0.94
N LEU A 104 -6.90 15.80 2.00
CA LEU A 104 -6.25 15.31 3.19
C LEU A 104 -7.07 14.10 3.65
N ILE A 105 -6.49 12.90 3.63
CA ILE A 105 -7.14 11.73 4.20
C ILE A 105 -7.14 11.97 5.71
N GLN A 106 -8.19 12.63 6.21
CA GLN A 106 -8.39 12.91 7.62
C GLN A 106 -8.87 11.68 8.39
N ASP A 107 -9.45 10.72 7.66
CA ASP A 107 -9.90 9.47 8.24
C ASP A 107 -8.70 8.62 8.69
N GLU A 108 -8.52 8.53 10.01
CA GLU A 108 -7.49 7.73 10.66
C GLU A 108 -7.57 6.25 10.26
N CYS A 109 -8.77 5.72 10.00
CA CYS A 109 -8.96 4.34 9.56
C CYS A 109 -8.44 4.13 8.14
N ALA A 110 -8.72 5.05 7.22
CA ALA A 110 -8.18 5.01 5.87
C ALA A 110 -6.65 5.16 5.84
N LEU A 111 -6.08 6.02 6.71
CA LEU A 111 -4.63 6.12 6.89
C LEU A 111 -4.02 4.85 7.48
N ALA A 112 -4.67 4.22 8.46
CA ALA A 112 -4.21 2.98 9.07
C ALA A 112 -4.24 1.82 8.07
N LEU A 113 -5.31 1.69 7.29
CA LEU A 113 -5.42 0.68 6.22
C LEU A 113 -4.33 0.83 5.17
N ARG A 114 -4.07 2.07 4.72
CA ARG A 114 -2.99 2.34 3.77
C ARG A 114 -1.60 1.99 4.34
N ARG A 115 -1.38 2.25 5.63
CA ARG A 115 -0.13 1.86 6.33
C ARG A 115 0.00 0.33 6.44
N MET A 116 -1.12 -0.38 6.60
CA MET A 116 -1.15 -1.85 6.68
C MET A 116 -0.92 -2.53 5.32
N ASP A 117 -1.53 -2.00 4.25
CA ASP A 117 -1.44 -2.53 2.88
C ASP A 117 -0.12 -2.17 2.17
N MET A 118 0.83 -1.48 2.83
CA MET A 118 2.12 -1.17 2.23
C MET A 118 2.82 -2.43 1.73
N SER A 119 3.27 -2.39 0.48
CA SER A 119 4.02 -3.48 -0.14
C SER A 119 5.34 -3.69 0.61
N GLU A 120 5.93 -4.88 0.46
CA GLU A 120 7.26 -5.14 1.02
C GLU A 120 8.31 -4.17 0.46
N GLU A 121 8.15 -3.72 -0.78
CA GLU A 121 9.01 -2.71 -1.40
C GLU A 121 8.86 -1.34 -0.75
N GLU A 122 7.63 -0.90 -0.48
CA GLU A 122 7.36 0.37 0.20
C GLU A 122 7.89 0.35 1.64
N ARG A 123 7.71 -0.77 2.35
CA ARG A 123 8.29 -0.99 3.68
C ARG A 123 9.81 -0.94 3.65
N ARG A 124 10.44 -1.56 2.65
CA ARG A 124 11.91 -1.52 2.47
C ARG A 124 12.40 -0.11 2.14
N SER A 125 11.71 0.62 1.28
CA SER A 125 12.05 2.00 0.91
C SER A 125 12.02 2.92 2.13
N LEU A 126 10.99 2.79 2.99
CA LEU A 126 10.92 3.54 4.25
C LEU A 126 12.07 3.16 5.20
N LYS A 127 12.33 1.86 5.40
CA LYS A 127 13.47 1.40 6.22
C LYS A 127 14.81 1.96 5.70
N ALA A 128 15.00 1.98 4.39
CA ALA A 128 16.20 2.53 3.76
C ALA A 128 16.32 4.05 3.98
N ARG A 129 15.22 4.78 3.86
CA ARG A 129 15.16 6.21 4.15
C ARG A 129 15.47 6.52 5.62
N ASP A 130 14.89 5.76 6.54
CA ASP A 130 15.13 5.93 7.98
C ASP A 130 16.58 5.59 8.35
N ALA A 131 17.17 4.55 7.75
CA ALA A 131 18.58 4.25 7.93
C ALA A 131 19.50 5.36 7.37
N TRP A 132 19.09 6.02 6.28
CA TRP A 132 19.82 7.15 5.72
C TRP A 132 19.81 8.37 6.64
N THR A 133 18.66 8.71 7.23
CA THR A 133 18.55 9.82 8.18
C THR A 133 19.34 9.56 9.46
N GLU A 134 19.30 8.33 9.99
CA GLU A 134 20.12 7.91 11.12
C GLU A 134 21.62 8.08 10.81
N TYR A 135 22.09 7.64 9.64
CA TYR A 135 23.48 7.80 9.21
C TYR A 135 23.90 9.28 9.13
N LEU A 136 23.09 10.14 8.51
CA LEU A 136 23.38 11.56 8.41
C LEU A 136 23.48 12.20 9.80
N SER A 137 22.55 11.89 10.70
CA SER A 137 22.57 12.40 12.07
C SER A 137 23.81 11.96 12.86
N ALA A 138 24.24 10.70 12.71
CA ALA A 138 25.42 10.16 13.39
C ALA A 138 26.70 10.79 12.81
N LYS A 139 26.75 11.00 11.49
CA LYS A 139 27.85 11.68 10.80
C LYS A 139 27.97 13.14 11.27
N GLU A 140 26.86 13.86 11.36
CA GLU A 140 26.85 15.24 11.85
C GLU A 140 27.30 15.34 13.31
N ALA A 141 26.85 14.43 14.18
CA ALA A 141 27.29 14.36 15.57
C ALA A 141 28.80 14.09 15.68
N MET A 142 29.34 13.19 14.85
CA MET A 142 30.77 12.92 14.79
C MET A 142 31.57 14.14 14.30
N LEU A 143 31.08 14.83 13.26
CA LEU A 143 31.71 16.06 12.76
C LEU A 143 31.68 17.19 13.79
N ALA A 144 30.60 17.30 14.57
CA ALA A 144 30.51 18.26 15.66
C ALA A 144 31.54 17.98 16.75
N LEU A 145 31.74 16.71 17.13
CA LEU A 145 32.81 16.30 18.05
C LEU A 145 34.20 16.60 17.48
N MET A 146 34.45 16.29 16.21
CA MET A 146 35.76 16.58 15.58
C MET A 146 36.09 18.08 15.55
N ARG A 147 35.07 18.95 15.58
CA ARG A 147 35.23 20.40 15.59
C ARG A 147 35.38 20.98 17.00
N SER A 148 35.19 20.20 18.08
CA SER A 148 35.32 20.72 19.44
C SER A 148 36.78 20.81 19.87
N ALA A 149 37.11 21.82 20.67
CA ALA A 149 38.48 22.06 21.14
C ALA A 149 38.99 20.99 22.12
N ARG A 150 38.08 20.28 22.79
CA ARG A 150 38.35 19.13 23.66
C ARG A 150 37.28 18.08 23.42
N VAL A 151 37.70 16.82 23.37
CA VAL A 151 36.82 15.67 23.15
C VAL A 151 37.04 14.70 24.31
N ASP A 152 35.95 14.33 24.97
CA ASP A 152 35.97 13.27 25.97
C ASP A 152 36.09 11.88 25.30
N ALA A 153 36.89 10.99 25.89
CA ALA A 153 37.18 9.68 25.31
C ALA A 153 35.91 8.80 25.23
N ASN A 154 35.06 8.82 26.25
CA ASN A 154 33.82 8.03 26.26
C ASN A 154 32.79 8.60 25.28
N ALA A 155 32.72 9.93 25.15
CA ALA A 155 31.88 10.58 24.15
C ALA A 155 32.31 10.23 22.71
N TRP A 156 33.62 10.19 22.45
CA TRP A 156 34.18 9.77 21.16
C TRP A 156 33.85 8.32 20.83
N GLU A 157 34.05 7.40 21.77
CA GLU A 157 33.75 5.98 21.59
C GLU A 157 32.24 5.77 21.32
N THR A 158 31.38 6.47 22.06
CA THR A 158 29.93 6.39 21.89
C THR A 158 29.48 6.85 20.50
N GLN A 159 29.97 8.00 20.02
CA GLN A 159 29.61 8.47 18.68
C GLN A 159 30.24 7.60 17.57
N THR A 160 31.43 7.05 17.81
CA THR A 160 32.09 6.14 16.85
C THR A 160 31.27 4.86 16.70
N ARG A 161 30.83 4.27 17.82
CA ARG A 161 29.94 3.10 17.81
C ARG A 161 28.62 3.42 17.10
N ARG A 162 27.97 4.53 17.43
CA ARG A 162 26.72 4.96 16.79
C ARG A 162 26.86 5.13 15.28
N LEU A 163 27.96 5.73 14.81
CA LEU A 163 28.24 5.89 13.39
C LEU A 163 28.45 4.54 12.71
N ARG A 164 29.18 3.62 13.35
CA ARG A 164 29.41 2.26 12.83
C ARG A 164 28.11 1.47 12.71
N GLU A 165 27.28 1.48 13.75
CA GLU A 165 25.95 0.85 13.74
C GLU A 165 25.05 1.40 12.62
N ALA A 166 25.08 2.72 12.39
CA ALA A 166 24.31 3.34 11.30
C ALA A 166 24.83 2.94 9.90
N ILE A 167 26.15 2.80 9.73
CA ILE A 167 26.76 2.30 8.49
C ILE A 167 26.35 0.84 8.25
N ASP A 168 26.45 -0.01 9.27
CA ASP A 168 26.11 -1.43 9.15
C ASP A 168 24.62 -1.63 8.85
N ARG A 169 23.74 -0.86 9.50
CA ARG A 169 22.28 -0.86 9.23
C ARG A 169 21.95 -0.41 7.81
N ARG A 170 22.64 0.61 7.30
CA ARG A 170 22.44 1.06 5.91
C ARG A 170 22.96 0.02 4.92
N ALA A 171 24.11 -0.60 5.20
CA ALA A 171 24.70 -1.62 4.34
C ALA A 171 23.85 -2.89 4.28
N SER A 172 23.24 -3.32 5.40
CA SER A 172 22.36 -4.49 5.43
C SER A 172 21.09 -4.31 4.59
N LEU A 173 20.57 -3.08 4.50
CA LEU A 173 19.42 -2.77 3.64
C LEU A 173 19.79 -2.65 2.15
N ALA A 174 21.03 -2.27 1.83
CA ALA A 174 21.51 -2.18 0.43
C ALA A 174 21.87 -3.54 -0.17
N ARG A 175 22.39 -4.49 0.62
CA ARG A 175 22.76 -5.84 0.15
C ARG A 175 21.57 -6.71 -0.23
N VAL A 176 20.35 -6.35 0.18
CA VAL A 176 19.11 -7.03 -0.22
C VAL A 176 18.62 -6.55 -1.60
N CYS A 177 19.20 -5.50 -2.18
CA CYS A 177 18.83 -4.98 -3.51
C CYS A 177 19.65 -5.59 -4.67
N PHE A 178 20.78 -6.22 -4.38
CA PHE A 178 21.63 -6.88 -5.37
C PHE A 178 22.19 -8.17 -4.74
N GLY A 179 21.42 -9.26 -4.80
CA GLY A 179 21.86 -10.56 -4.30
C GLY A 179 20.76 -11.61 -4.24
N ASP A 180 20.78 -12.45 -5.27
CA ASP A 180 20.37 -13.86 -5.39
C ASP A 180 18.87 -14.25 -5.35
#